data_AF-G7MYQ9-F1
#
_entry.id   AF-G7MYQ9-F1
#
_cell.length_a   1.000
_cell.length_b   1.000
_cell.length_c   1.000
_cell.angle_alpha   90.00
_cell.angle_beta   90.00
_cell.angle_gamma   90.00
#
_symmetry.space_group_name_H-M   'P 1'
#
loop_
_entity.id
_entity.type
_entity.pdbx_description
1 polymer ?
#
loop_
_entity_poly.entity_id
_entity_poly.type
_entity_poly.pdbx_seq_one_letter_code
_entity_poly.pdbx_strand_id
1 'polypeptide(L)'
;SLQSSSDKKSILTILKVLGDLLSVGTDRRIHYMISKGGSEALLQTLVDTARTASPDYDILLPLFRLLAKVGLRDKKIGRKALELEALDVTLILARKNLSHDQNLLHCLWALRVFASSVSMGAMLGINGAMELLFKVITPYTQKRTQTIR
;
A
#
# COMPACT_ATOMS: atom_id res chain seq x y z
N SER A 1 -27.45 -3.13 -3.43
CA SER A 1 -27.05 -1.93 -2.65
C SER A 1 -27.55 -1.93 -1.20
N LEU A 2 -27.51 -3.08 -0.50
CA LEU A 2 -27.49 -3.16 0.97
C LEU A 2 -26.39 -4.12 1.39
N GLN A 3 -26.26 -5.24 0.67
CA GLN A 3 -25.12 -6.16 0.74
C GLN A 3 -23.78 -5.43 0.59
N SER A 4 -23.58 -4.62 -0.45
CA SER A 4 -22.34 -3.85 -0.63
C SER A 4 -21.99 -2.89 0.53
N SER A 5 -23.00 -2.33 1.21
CA SER A 5 -22.80 -1.48 2.39
C SER A 5 -22.42 -2.31 3.63
N SER A 6 -23.04 -3.48 3.79
CA SER A 6 -22.70 -4.47 4.82
C SER A 6 -21.28 -5.00 4.64
N ASP A 7 -20.86 -5.24 3.40
CA ASP A 7 -19.52 -5.73 3.06
C ASP A 7 -18.46 -4.68 3.40
N LYS A 8 -18.67 -3.41 3.01
CA LYS A 8 -17.79 -2.29 3.40
C LYS A 8 -17.62 -2.20 4.92
N LYS A 9 -18.73 -2.23 5.67
CA LYS A 9 -18.68 -2.14 7.15
C LYS A 9 -17.91 -3.32 7.76
N SER A 10 -18.10 -4.52 7.21
CA SER A 10 -17.39 -5.73 7.65
C SER A 10 -15.89 -5.62 7.38
N ILE A 11 -15.49 -5.20 6.18
CA ILE A 11 -14.07 -4.98 5.82
C ILE A 11 -13.43 -3.97 6.78
N LEU A 12 -14.06 -2.81 6.99
CA LEU A 12 -13.53 -1.78 7.88
C LEU A 12 -13.40 -2.27 9.33
N THR A 13 -14.38 -3.06 9.79
CA THR A 13 -14.34 -3.66 11.13
C THR A 13 -13.17 -4.63 11.27
N ILE A 14 -12.96 -5.50 10.28
CA ILE A 14 -11.84 -6.45 10.25
C ILE A 14 -10.50 -5.70 10.23
N LEU A 15 -10.34 -4.71 9.34
CA LEU A 15 -9.11 -3.92 9.25
C LEU A 15 -8.80 -3.20 10.55
N LYS A 16 -9.82 -2.66 11.23
CA LYS A 16 -9.67 -2.03 12.54
C LYS A 16 -9.20 -3.02 13.59
N VAL A 17 -9.89 -4.16 13.73
CA VAL A 17 -9.54 -5.18 14.73
C VAL A 17 -8.13 -5.73 14.48
N LEU A 18 -7.76 -6.00 13.22
CA LEU A 18 -6.39 -6.41 12.88
C LEU A 18 -5.38 -5.30 13.20
N GLY A 19 -5.70 -4.04 12.86
CA GLY A 19 -4.88 -2.88 13.21
C GLY A 19 -4.59 -2.81 14.71
N ASP A 20 -5.61 -2.95 15.54
CA ASP A 20 -5.51 -2.91 17.00
C ASP A 20 -4.70 -4.10 17.55
N LEU A 21 -5.04 -5.33 17.13
CA LEU A 21 -4.39 -6.57 17.57
C LEU A 21 -2.89 -6.60 17.26
N LEU A 22 -2.50 -6.08 16.09
CA LEU A 22 -1.11 -6.01 15.65
C LEU A 22 -0.38 -4.78 16.24
N SER A 23 -1.07 -3.78 16.80
CA SER A 23 -0.47 -2.59 17.44
C SER A 23 -0.13 -2.80 18.89
N VAL A 24 -0.99 -3.51 19.61
CA VAL A 24 -0.78 -3.85 21.02
C VAL A 24 0.04 -5.14 21.16
N GLY A 25 0.12 -5.95 20.10
CA GLY A 25 0.86 -7.21 20.07
C GLY A 25 2.36 -7.06 19.82
N THR A 26 3.10 -8.13 20.11
CA THR A 26 4.49 -8.27 19.64
C THR A 26 4.54 -8.69 18.18
N ASP A 27 5.72 -8.57 17.56
CA ASP A 27 5.98 -9.06 16.19
C ASP A 27 5.54 -10.52 15.99
N ARG A 28 5.46 -11.34 17.05
CA ARG A 28 4.98 -12.72 16.99
C ARG A 28 3.57 -12.83 16.40
N ARG A 29 2.67 -11.89 16.68
CA ARG A 29 1.31 -11.88 16.10
C ARG A 29 1.33 -11.58 14.61
N ILE A 30 2.19 -10.65 14.18
CA ILE A 30 2.39 -10.35 12.76
C ILE A 30 2.92 -11.59 12.04
N HIS A 31 3.94 -12.25 12.58
CA HIS A 31 4.48 -13.48 12.00
C HIS A 31 3.45 -14.61 11.94
N TYR A 32 2.63 -14.78 12.98
CA TYR A 32 1.53 -15.76 12.97
C TYR A 32 0.51 -15.44 11.89
N MET A 33 0.11 -14.17 11.74
CA MET A 33 -0.82 -13.77 10.69
C MET A 33 -0.24 -14.03 9.28
N ILE A 34 1.06 -13.73 9.08
CA ILE A 34 1.76 -14.02 7.82
C ILE A 34 1.80 -15.53 7.55
N SER A 35 2.08 -16.36 8.56
CA SER A 35 2.12 -17.83 8.38
C SER A 35 0.76 -18.44 8.08
N LYS A 36 -0.33 -17.69 8.29
CA LYS A 36 -1.71 -18.05 7.92
C LYS A 36 -2.19 -17.41 6.62
N GLY A 37 -1.30 -16.81 5.82
CA GLY A 37 -1.63 -16.19 4.53
C GLY A 37 -2.27 -14.81 4.65
N GLY A 38 -2.15 -14.15 5.80
CA GLY A 38 -2.82 -12.87 6.04
C GLY A 38 -2.27 -11.73 5.18
N SER A 39 -0.99 -11.75 4.78
CA SER A 39 -0.47 -10.71 3.87
C SER A 39 -1.02 -10.88 2.46
N GLU A 40 -1.16 -12.10 1.94
CA GLU A 40 -1.83 -12.41 0.68
C GLU A 40 -3.29 -11.95 0.71
N ALA A 41 -4.02 -12.23 1.79
CA ALA A 41 -5.41 -11.80 1.94
C ALA A 41 -5.55 -10.26 1.92
N LEU A 42 -4.63 -9.54 2.57
CA LEU A 42 -4.60 -8.07 2.52
C LEU A 42 -4.28 -7.54 1.11
N LEU A 43 -3.35 -8.16 0.41
CA LEU A 43 -3.00 -7.80 -0.97
C LEU A 43 -4.17 -8.06 -1.94
N GLN A 44 -4.86 -9.20 -1.79
CA GLN A 44 -6.05 -9.50 -2.59
C GLN A 44 -7.16 -8.49 -2.31
N THR A 45 -7.43 -8.18 -1.05
CA THR A 45 -8.43 -7.16 -0.65
C THR A 45 -8.09 -5.80 -1.30
N LEU A 46 -6.81 -5.45 -1.39
CA LEU A 46 -6.35 -4.21 -2.03
C LEU A 46 -6.69 -4.21 -3.51
N VAL A 47 -6.36 -5.29 -4.21
CA VAL A 47 -6.62 -5.45 -5.65
C VAL A 47 -8.12 -5.37 -5.93
N ASP A 48 -8.93 -6.10 -5.16
CA ASP A 48 -10.38 -6.14 -5.32
C ASP A 48 -11.01 -4.76 -5.08
N THR A 49 -10.60 -4.08 -4.00
CA THR A 49 -11.11 -2.74 -3.65
C THR A 49 -10.71 -1.70 -4.70
N ALA A 50 -9.48 -1.77 -5.20
CA ALA A 50 -8.92 -0.80 -6.14
C ALA A 50 -9.42 -0.97 -7.58
N ARG A 51 -9.89 -2.17 -7.96
CA ARG A 51 -10.42 -2.46 -9.30
C ARG A 51 -11.89 -2.07 -9.47
N THR A 52 -12.55 -1.62 -8.42
CA THR A 52 -13.89 -1.04 -8.51
C THR A 52 -13.90 0.22 -9.38
N ALA A 53 -15.06 0.56 -9.97
CA ALA A 53 -15.19 1.73 -10.85
C ALA A 53 -14.79 3.05 -10.16
N SER A 54 -15.00 3.13 -8.84
CA SER A 54 -14.53 4.22 -7.99
C SER A 54 -13.85 3.62 -6.76
N PRO A 55 -12.50 3.61 -6.69
CA PRO A 55 -11.78 3.02 -5.57
C PRO A 55 -12.18 3.65 -4.24
N ASP A 56 -12.58 2.82 -3.28
CA ASP A 56 -13.07 3.28 -1.97
C ASP A 56 -11.90 3.57 -1.02
N TYR A 57 -11.54 4.85 -0.90
CA TYR A 57 -10.43 5.27 -0.04
C TYR A 57 -10.69 5.09 1.45
N ASP A 58 -11.94 4.98 1.90
CA ASP A 58 -12.22 4.67 3.31
C ASP A 58 -11.67 3.27 3.66
N ILE A 59 -11.69 2.35 2.70
CA ILE A 59 -11.12 1.00 2.83
C ILE A 59 -9.62 1.01 2.51
N LEU A 60 -9.22 1.65 1.41
CA LEU A 60 -7.83 1.58 0.94
C LEU A 60 -6.84 2.20 1.93
N LEU A 61 -7.19 3.30 2.58
CA LEU A 61 -6.26 3.96 3.51
C LEU A 61 -5.89 3.10 4.72
N PRO A 62 -6.84 2.55 5.51
CA PRO A 62 -6.49 1.63 6.59
C PRO A 62 -5.83 0.35 6.07
N LEU A 63 -6.21 -0.13 4.88
CA LEU A 63 -5.59 -1.30 4.27
C LEU A 63 -4.10 -1.07 3.92
N PHE A 64 -3.75 0.07 3.31
CA PHE A 64 -2.37 0.43 3.02
C PHE A 64 -1.52 0.56 4.29
N ARG A 65 -2.09 1.13 5.36
CA ARG A 65 -1.40 1.21 6.67
C ARG A 65 -1.10 -0.17 7.21
N LEU A 66 -2.07 -1.08 7.13
CA LEU A 66 -1.91 -2.46 7.60
C LEU A 66 -0.89 -3.22 6.75
N LEU A 67 -0.93 -3.08 5.42
CA LEU A 67 0.07 -3.64 4.51
C LEU A 67 1.48 -3.11 4.80
N ALA A 68 1.63 -1.80 5.01
CA ALA A 68 2.92 -1.20 5.35
C ALA A 68 3.47 -1.75 6.66
N LYS A 69 2.61 -2.00 7.64
CA LYS A 69 2.98 -2.57 8.94
C LYS A 69 3.39 -4.04 8.84
N VAL A 70 2.56 -4.84 8.19
CA VAL A 70 2.73 -6.30 8.08
C VAL A 70 3.89 -6.64 7.16
N GLY A 71 4.01 -5.93 6.04
CA GLY A 71 5.03 -6.23 5.04
C GLY A 71 6.45 -5.91 5.47
N LEU A 72 6.66 -5.06 6.48
CA LEU A 72 7.98 -4.90 7.11
C LEU A 72 8.46 -6.18 7.83
N ARG A 73 7.59 -7.16 8.03
CA ARG A 73 7.92 -8.48 8.62
C ARG A 73 7.74 -9.64 7.64
N ASP A 74 7.18 -9.39 6.46
CA ASP A 74 7.03 -10.40 5.42
C ASP A 74 8.11 -10.22 4.33
N LYS A 75 9.18 -11.00 4.45
CA LYS A 75 10.31 -10.97 3.51
C LYS A 75 9.92 -11.29 2.06
N LYS A 76 8.75 -11.92 1.84
CA LYS A 76 8.25 -12.30 0.52
C LYS A 76 7.19 -11.34 -0.01
N ILE A 77 6.86 -10.26 0.71
CA ILE A 77 5.71 -9.43 0.34
C ILE A 77 5.82 -8.79 -1.04
N GLY A 78 7.01 -8.37 -1.48
CA GLY A 78 7.19 -7.85 -2.83
C GLY A 78 6.81 -8.86 -3.91
N ARG A 79 7.22 -10.13 -3.74
CA ARG A 79 6.86 -11.22 -4.66
C ARG A 79 5.36 -11.50 -4.61
N LYS A 80 4.76 -11.59 -3.43
CA LYS A 80 3.31 -11.77 -3.27
C LYS A 80 2.52 -10.64 -3.94
N ALA A 81 2.98 -9.40 -3.79
CA ALA A 81 2.35 -8.23 -4.38
C ALA A 81 2.46 -8.24 -5.92
N LEU A 82 3.55 -8.78 -6.47
CA LEU A 82 3.67 -8.99 -7.90
C LEU A 82 2.72 -10.09 -8.39
N GLU A 83 2.74 -11.25 -7.74
CA GLU A 83 1.92 -12.43 -8.11
C GLU A 83 0.42 -12.14 -8.07
N LEU A 84 -0.01 -11.27 -7.14
CA LEU A 84 -1.40 -10.82 -7.00
C LEU A 84 -1.71 -9.53 -7.76
N GLU A 85 -0.78 -9.01 -8.57
CA GLU A 85 -0.91 -7.73 -9.31
C GLU A 85 -1.10 -6.47 -8.43
N ALA A 86 -0.94 -6.60 -7.11
CA ALA A 86 -1.05 -5.50 -6.16
C ALA A 86 0.04 -4.42 -6.37
N LEU A 87 1.20 -4.79 -6.90
CA LEU A 87 2.27 -3.84 -7.26
C LEU A 87 1.77 -2.84 -8.31
N ASP A 88 1.22 -3.32 -9.41
CA ASP A 88 0.76 -2.50 -10.53
C ASP A 88 -0.46 -1.67 -10.14
N VAL A 89 -1.41 -2.28 -9.43
CA VAL A 89 -2.58 -1.60 -8.87
C VAL A 89 -2.15 -0.43 -7.97
N THR A 90 -1.16 -0.63 -7.09
CA THR A 90 -0.68 0.42 -6.19
C THR A 90 0.03 1.54 -6.95
N LEU A 91 0.80 1.22 -7.98
CA LEU A 91 1.43 2.23 -8.85
C LEU A 91 0.39 3.06 -9.61
N ILE A 92 -0.67 2.43 -10.12
CA ILE A 92 -1.78 3.12 -10.77
C ILE A 92 -2.48 4.07 -9.79
N LEU A 93 -2.80 3.59 -8.58
CA LEU A 93 -3.38 4.43 -7.54
C LEU A 93 -2.47 5.60 -7.18
N ALA A 94 -1.17 5.37 -7.00
CA ALA A 94 -0.22 6.45 -6.70
C ALA A 94 -0.20 7.52 -7.79
N ARG A 95 -0.16 7.12 -9.07
CA ARG A 95 -0.20 8.05 -10.21
C ARG A 95 -1.50 8.86 -10.27
N LYS A 96 -2.64 8.24 -9.93
CA LYS A 96 -3.94 8.94 -9.88
C LYS A 96 -4.07 9.92 -8.71
N ASN A 97 -3.22 9.84 -7.69
CA ASN A 97 -3.30 10.65 -6.47
C ASN A 97 -2.15 11.66 -6.32
N LEU A 98 -1.48 12.05 -7.42
CA LEU A 98 -0.39 13.02 -7.35
C LEU A 98 -0.77 14.38 -6.70
N SER A 99 -2.05 14.75 -6.72
CA SER A 99 -2.61 15.95 -6.08
C SER A 99 -3.31 15.68 -4.73
N HIS A 100 -3.30 14.44 -4.24
CA HIS A 100 -3.94 14.02 -3.00
C HIS A 100 -2.90 13.42 -2.05
N ASP A 101 -2.18 14.30 -1.35
CA ASP A 101 -1.00 13.96 -0.54
C ASP A 101 -1.21 12.78 0.41
N GLN A 102 -2.36 12.70 1.08
CA GLN A 102 -2.64 11.61 2.02
C GLN A 102 -2.79 10.25 1.31
N ASN A 103 -3.50 10.21 0.18
CA ASN A 103 -3.70 8.99 -0.60
C ASN A 103 -2.37 8.55 -1.23
N LEU A 104 -1.63 9.50 -1.79
CA LEU A 104 -0.30 9.26 -2.35
C LEU A 104 0.67 8.72 -1.30
N LEU A 105 0.72 9.34 -0.11
CA LEU A 105 1.59 8.92 0.99
C LEU A 105 1.36 7.46 1.36
N HIS A 106 0.10 7.05 1.45
CA HIS A 106 -0.26 5.67 1.80
C HIS A 106 0.09 4.67 0.67
N CYS A 107 -0.05 5.07 -0.61
CA CYS A 107 0.45 4.26 -1.72
C CYS A 107 1.98 4.12 -1.67
N LEU A 108 2.71 5.21 -1.39
CA LEU A 108 4.17 5.20 -1.30
C LEU A 108 4.67 4.33 -0.14
N TRP A 109 3.96 4.28 0.99
CA TRP A 109 4.29 3.37 2.09
C TRP A 109 4.22 1.91 1.68
N ALA A 110 3.19 1.52 0.92
CA ALA A 110 3.07 0.17 0.39
C ALA A 110 4.13 -0.14 -0.66
N LEU A 111 4.38 0.77 -1.61
CA LEU A 111 5.43 0.60 -2.64
C LEU A 111 6.83 0.42 -2.01
N ARG A 112 7.14 1.19 -0.96
CA ARG A 112 8.38 1.03 -0.19
C ARG A 112 8.51 -0.38 0.37
N VAL A 113 7.42 -0.95 0.85
CA VAL A 113 7.40 -2.30 1.43
C VAL A 113 7.45 -3.38 0.37
N PHE A 114 6.90 -3.14 -0.83
CA PHE A 114 7.03 -4.05 -1.97
C PHE A 114 8.46 -4.10 -2.53
N ALA A 115 9.26 -3.05 -2.32
CA ALA A 115 10.69 -3.04 -2.61
C ALA A 115 11.51 -3.89 -1.60
N SER A 116 11.03 -5.10 -1.26
CA SER A 116 11.58 -5.96 -0.20
C SER A 116 12.89 -6.68 -0.60
N SER A 117 13.30 -6.58 -1.86
CA SER A 117 14.57 -7.10 -2.38
C SER A 117 15.07 -6.25 -3.54
N VAL A 118 16.35 -6.40 -3.90
CA VAL A 118 16.94 -5.73 -5.07
C VAL A 118 16.17 -6.04 -6.35
N SER A 119 15.78 -7.31 -6.55
CA SER A 119 14.99 -7.71 -7.73
C SER A 119 13.63 -7.01 -7.78
N MET A 120 12.95 -6.89 -6.64
CA MET A 120 11.67 -6.16 -6.57
C MET A 120 11.85 -4.66 -6.76
N GLY A 121 12.95 -4.09 -6.26
CA GLY A 121 13.30 -2.69 -6.52
C GLY A 121 13.54 -2.42 -8.00
N ALA A 122 14.28 -3.28 -8.69
CA ALA A 122 14.48 -3.20 -10.14
C ALA A 122 13.15 -3.29 -10.89
N MET A 123 12.27 -4.21 -10.48
CA MET A 123 10.95 -4.37 -11.08
C MET A 123 10.05 -3.15 -10.87
N LEU A 124 10.06 -2.52 -9.69
CA LEU A 124 9.38 -1.25 -9.47
C LEU A 124 9.92 -0.15 -10.41
N GLY A 125 11.24 -0.09 -10.58
CA GLY A 125 11.89 0.82 -11.53
C GLY A 125 11.39 0.63 -12.96
N ILE A 126 11.37 -0.62 -13.45
CA ILE A 126 10.84 -1.00 -14.78
C ILE A 126 9.37 -0.59 -14.93
N ASN A 127 8.57 -0.73 -13.87
CA ASN A 127 7.15 -0.35 -13.88
C ASN A 127 6.89 1.16 -13.64
N GLY A 128 7.91 2.00 -13.80
CA GLY A 128 7.79 3.46 -13.78
C GLY A 128 7.72 4.07 -12.37
N ALA A 129 8.12 3.34 -11.32
CA ALA A 129 8.19 3.91 -9.97
C ALA A 129 9.16 5.10 -9.89
N MET A 130 10.25 5.10 -10.68
CA MET A 130 11.21 6.20 -10.67
C MET A 130 10.60 7.48 -11.26
N GLU A 131 9.86 7.38 -12.35
CA GLU A 131 9.14 8.51 -12.95
C GLU A 131 8.10 9.08 -11.97
N LEU A 132 7.36 8.21 -11.28
CA LEU A 132 6.44 8.60 -10.21
C LEU A 132 7.18 9.38 -9.11
N LEU A 133 8.30 8.87 -8.61
CA LEU A 133 9.08 9.54 -7.56
C LEU A 133 9.58 10.91 -8.01
N PHE A 134 10.06 11.06 -9.24
CA PHE A 134 10.46 12.36 -9.78
C PHE A 134 9.32 13.37 -9.77
N LYS A 135 8.11 12.97 -10.20
CA LYS A 135 6.93 13.84 -10.14
C LYS A 135 6.61 14.28 -8.71
N VAL A 136 6.82 13.41 -7.72
CA VAL A 136 6.55 13.70 -6.31
C VAL A 136 7.62 14.63 -5.70
N ILE A 137 8.90 14.44 -6.00
CA ILE A 137 9.99 15.18 -5.34
C ILE A 137 10.34 16.51 -6.04
N THR A 138 10.18 16.62 -7.37
CA THR A 138 10.60 17.80 -8.15
C THR A 138 10.01 19.13 -7.65
N PRO A 139 8.72 19.21 -7.25
CA PRO A 139 8.17 20.46 -6.70
C PRO A 139 8.89 20.94 -5.43
N TYR A 140 9.50 20.04 -4.67
CA TYR A 140 10.19 20.34 -3.42
C TYR A 140 11.67 20.71 -3.64
N THR A 141 12.32 20.16 -4.66
CA THR A 141 13.69 20.52 -4.99
C THR A 141 13.76 21.95 -5.50
N GLN A 142 12.84 22.35 -6.40
CA GLN A 142 12.79 23.70 -6.97
C GLN A 142 12.46 24.79 -5.94
N LYS A 143 11.56 24.52 -4.98
CA LYS A 143 11.15 25.50 -3.96
C LYS A 143 12.21 25.76 -2.88
N ARG A 144 13.12 24.81 -2.64
CA ARG A 144 14.17 24.91 -1.60
C ARG A 144 15.54 25.27 -2.14
N THR A 145 15.76 25.17 -3.45
CA THR A 145 16.89 25.82 -4.13
C THR A 145 16.55 27.28 -4.42
N GLN A 146 16.36 28.10 -3.38
CA GLN A 146 16.53 29.53 -3.57
C GLN A 146 18.03 29.79 -3.62
N THR A 147 18.52 30.23 -4.78
CA THR A 147 19.91 30.60 -4.98
C THR A 147 20.27 31.67 -3.95
N ILE A 148 21.16 31.36 -3.00
CA ILE A 148 21.80 32.38 -2.17
C ILE A 148 22.60 33.25 -3.16
N ARG A 149 22.15 34.49 -3.37
CA ARG A 149 22.85 35.50 -4.16
C ARG A 149 23.84 36.23 -3.28
#